data_AF-A0A1G4RUL5-F1
#
_entry.id   AF-A0A1G4RUL5-F1
#
_cell.length_a   1.000
_cell.length_b   1.000
_cell.length_c   1.000
_cell.angle_alpha   90.00
_cell.angle_beta   90.00
_cell.angle_gamma   90.00
#
_symmetry.space_group_name_H-M   'P 1'
#
loop_
_entity.id
_entity.type
_entity.pdbx_description
1 polymer ?
#
loop_
_entity_poly.entity_id
_entity_poly.type
_entity_poly.pdbx_seq_one_letter_code
_entity_poly.pdbx_strand_id
1 'polypeptide(L)'
;MFKRLLSVFAASLALVGWSSIAHAAGCGIGGAGTTQSIAIGHTGRSMRVHMPAGASGAPLPLLFLFHGSTGTGAGMLRNSHLEDTSDRHDFILVAPDGGIPVDGGGFVWNIPGVPTVTGQIPTKDDADDVAFVGQAIDWLVGQGCVDASRVYATGLSGGGRMTSWLGCVDADRFAAIAPVVGLRAGNPLKSDPQTPDPATCKPSRPMPVISFAGDKDTTNPIEGGGSGYWQYTMHAAEQRWAQLNGCTAAPTTQWVATGVYEERYSGCRDGADVTGRITVGGTHTWLADNEAMWTFLSQHRRQD
;
A
#
# COMPACT_ATOMS: atom_id res chain seq x y z
N MET A 1 -10.34 -24.34 -87.77
CA MET A 1 -10.91 -24.44 -86.41
C MET A 1 -9.82 -24.99 -85.48
N PHE A 2 -9.10 -24.11 -84.78
CA PHE A 2 -8.09 -24.48 -83.78
C PHE A 2 -8.68 -24.21 -82.39
N LYS A 3 -8.71 -25.21 -81.50
CA LYS A 3 -9.00 -25.03 -80.07
C LYS A 3 -7.76 -25.44 -79.26
N ARG A 4 -7.11 -24.46 -78.63
CA ARG A 4 -6.06 -24.63 -77.62
C ARG A 4 -6.73 -24.84 -76.25
N LEU A 5 -6.40 -25.91 -75.54
CA LEU A 5 -6.67 -26.05 -74.11
C LEU A 5 -5.53 -25.36 -73.32
N LEU A 6 -5.87 -24.43 -72.43
CA LEU A 6 -4.96 -23.93 -71.40
C LEU A 6 -5.18 -24.75 -70.11
N SER A 7 -4.09 -25.35 -69.62
CA SER A 7 -4.04 -25.98 -68.29
C SER A 7 -3.59 -24.94 -67.27
N VAL A 8 -4.41 -24.68 -66.24
CA VAL A 8 -4.08 -23.81 -65.10
C VAL A 8 -3.47 -24.65 -63.99
N PHE A 9 -2.23 -24.36 -63.60
CA PHE A 9 -1.59 -24.93 -62.41
C PHE A 9 -2.01 -24.12 -61.17
N ALA A 10 -2.68 -24.77 -60.22
CA ALA A 10 -2.96 -24.20 -58.90
C ALA A 10 -1.80 -24.54 -57.94
N ALA A 11 -1.02 -23.53 -57.56
CA ALA A 11 0.02 -23.66 -56.54
C ALA A 11 -0.62 -23.61 -55.15
N SER A 12 -0.47 -24.68 -54.37
CA SER A 12 -0.95 -24.78 -52.99
C SER A 12 0.13 -24.22 -52.06
N LEU A 13 -0.06 -23.02 -51.52
CA LEU A 13 0.79 -22.49 -50.45
C LEU A 13 0.42 -23.15 -49.13
N ALA A 14 1.28 -24.04 -48.62
CA ALA A 14 1.18 -24.54 -47.25
C ALA A 14 1.70 -23.46 -46.28
N LEU A 15 0.79 -22.80 -45.58
CA LEU A 15 1.12 -21.90 -44.47
C LEU A 15 1.51 -22.76 -43.25
N VAL A 16 2.81 -22.91 -43.02
CA VAL A 16 3.33 -23.47 -41.76
C VAL A 16 3.18 -22.40 -40.69
N GLY A 17 2.11 -22.49 -39.90
CA GLY A 17 1.91 -21.64 -38.74
C GLY A 17 2.93 -21.99 -37.65
N TRP A 18 3.88 -21.09 -37.39
CA TRP A 18 4.66 -21.14 -36.16
C TRP A 18 3.79 -20.70 -35.00
N SER A 19 3.18 -21.68 -34.32
CA SER A 19 2.59 -21.46 -33.01
C SER A 19 3.72 -21.23 -32.01
N SER A 20 4.07 -19.97 -31.76
CA SER A 20 4.88 -19.60 -30.63
C SER A 20 4.12 -19.97 -29.36
N ILE A 21 4.53 -21.02 -28.67
CA ILE A 21 4.11 -21.28 -27.29
C ILE A 21 4.76 -20.17 -26.46
N ALA A 22 4.06 -19.05 -26.31
CA ALA A 22 4.40 -18.05 -25.31
C ALA A 22 4.30 -18.75 -23.95
N HIS A 23 5.44 -19.20 -23.41
CA HIS A 23 5.51 -19.52 -22.00
C HIS A 23 5.17 -18.21 -21.29
N ALA A 24 4.06 -18.18 -20.56
CA ALA A 24 3.88 -17.15 -19.54
C ALA A 24 5.16 -17.19 -18.71
N ALA A 25 5.95 -16.12 -18.76
CA ALA A 25 7.11 -16.01 -17.89
C ALA A 25 6.55 -16.09 -16.48
N GLY A 26 6.77 -17.23 -15.81
CA GLY A 26 6.37 -17.40 -14.42
C GLY A 26 7.05 -16.33 -13.58
N CYS A 27 6.45 -16.01 -12.44
CA CYS A 27 6.99 -15.03 -11.52
C CYS A 27 8.51 -15.19 -11.31
N GLY A 28 9.28 -14.20 -11.78
CA GLY A 28 10.75 -14.24 -11.80
C GLY A 28 11.42 -13.79 -10.49
N ILE A 29 10.65 -13.62 -9.42
CA ILE A 29 11.14 -13.08 -8.14
C ILE A 29 11.29 -14.23 -7.16
N GLY A 30 12.53 -14.64 -6.89
CA GLY A 30 12.88 -15.60 -5.84
C GLY A 30 12.18 -16.95 -5.86
N GLY A 31 12.45 -17.75 -4.82
CA GLY A 31 11.72 -18.99 -4.55
C GLY A 31 10.55 -18.75 -3.59
N ALA A 32 9.58 -19.65 -3.57
CA ALA A 32 8.51 -19.65 -2.58
C ALA A 32 9.08 -19.74 -1.14
N GLY A 33 8.50 -18.98 -0.21
CA GLY A 33 8.93 -18.91 1.19
C GLY A 33 10.28 -18.21 1.40
N THR A 34 10.74 -17.41 0.42
CA THR A 34 12.03 -16.73 0.49
C THR A 34 11.89 -15.21 0.49
N THR A 35 12.76 -14.57 1.28
CA THR A 35 12.90 -13.12 1.33
C THR A 35 14.21 -12.69 0.70
N GLN A 36 14.16 -11.78 -0.26
CA GLN A 36 15.33 -11.26 -0.95
C GLN A 36 15.41 -9.74 -0.95
N SER A 37 16.63 -9.22 -1.03
CA SER A 37 16.90 -7.80 -1.24
C SER A 37 16.96 -7.50 -2.73
N ILE A 38 16.08 -6.62 -3.21
CA ILE A 38 16.04 -6.19 -4.60
C ILE A 38 16.25 -4.68 -4.65
N ALA A 39 17.13 -4.22 -5.55
CA ALA A 39 17.29 -2.80 -5.85
C ALA A 39 16.37 -2.42 -7.02
N ILE A 40 15.62 -1.33 -6.90
CA ILE A 40 14.70 -0.88 -7.95
C ILE A 40 15.41 0.06 -8.93
N GLY A 41 15.65 -0.47 -10.13
CA GLY A 41 16.05 0.30 -11.31
C GLY A 41 17.21 1.27 -11.07
N HIS A 42 17.09 2.46 -11.65
CA HIS A 42 18.07 3.54 -11.59
C HIS A 42 18.07 4.30 -10.26
N THR A 43 17.09 4.07 -9.38
CA THR A 43 17.06 4.68 -8.05
C THR A 43 18.12 4.07 -7.12
N GLY A 44 18.52 2.81 -7.38
CA GLY A 44 19.43 2.04 -6.52
C GLY A 44 18.86 1.72 -5.13
N ARG A 45 17.63 2.14 -4.82
CA ARG A 45 17.03 1.95 -3.50
C ARG A 45 16.55 0.52 -3.32
N SER A 46 16.79 -0.02 -2.13
CA SER A 46 16.54 -1.43 -1.81
C SER A 46 15.15 -1.66 -1.22
N MET A 47 14.57 -2.82 -1.54
CA MET A 47 13.39 -3.35 -0.88
C MET A 47 13.59 -4.82 -0.53
N ARG A 48 13.02 -5.26 0.58
CA ARG A 48 12.87 -6.67 0.90
C ARG A 48 11.59 -7.18 0.26
N VAL A 49 11.69 -8.24 -0.53
CA VAL A 49 10.53 -8.90 -1.16
C VAL A 49 10.46 -10.31 -0.63
N HIS A 50 9.40 -10.59 0.12
CA HIS A 50 9.06 -11.91 0.60
C HIS A 50 8.02 -12.53 -0.35
N MET A 51 8.39 -13.69 -0.89
CA MET A 51 7.50 -14.52 -1.69
C MET A 51 6.85 -15.56 -0.79
N PRO A 52 5.52 -15.68 -0.76
CA PRO A 52 4.85 -16.59 0.14
C PRO A 52 5.18 -18.05 -0.19
N ALA A 53 5.10 -18.93 0.82
CA ALA A 53 5.40 -20.36 0.72
C ALA A 53 4.54 -21.09 -0.33
N GLY A 54 3.31 -20.64 -0.56
CA GLY A 54 2.42 -21.19 -1.59
C GLY A 54 2.59 -20.59 -2.99
N ALA A 55 3.59 -19.72 -3.22
CA ALA A 55 3.82 -19.09 -4.52
C ALA A 55 4.06 -20.15 -5.63
N SER A 56 3.09 -20.26 -6.55
CA SER A 56 3.09 -21.26 -7.62
C SER A 56 3.32 -20.66 -9.02
N GLY A 57 3.77 -19.41 -9.08
CA GLY A 57 4.04 -18.67 -10.33
C GLY A 57 2.85 -17.92 -10.93
N ALA A 58 1.64 -18.05 -10.37
CA ALA A 58 0.49 -17.22 -10.74
C ALA A 58 0.61 -15.80 -10.14
N PRO A 59 0.02 -14.76 -10.76
CA PRO A 59 -0.01 -13.42 -10.18
C PRO A 59 -0.74 -13.38 -8.82
N LEU A 60 -0.04 -12.88 -7.80
CA LEU A 60 -0.51 -12.81 -6.42
C LEU A 60 -0.91 -11.36 -6.05
N PRO A 61 -1.71 -11.16 -4.99
CA PRO A 61 -1.83 -9.85 -4.36
C PRO A 61 -0.47 -9.34 -3.88
N LEU A 62 -0.34 -8.02 -3.77
CA LEU A 62 0.85 -7.34 -3.27
C LEU A 62 0.49 -6.46 -2.07
N LEU A 63 1.21 -6.61 -0.97
CA LEU A 63 1.14 -5.72 0.20
C LEU A 63 2.48 -5.01 0.40
N PHE A 64 2.48 -3.68 0.32
CA PHE A 64 3.61 -2.87 0.78
C PHE A 64 3.55 -2.69 2.29
N LEU A 65 4.70 -2.86 2.95
CA LEU A 65 4.91 -2.67 4.39
C LEU A 65 5.95 -1.59 4.64
N PHE A 66 5.50 -0.40 5.00
CA PHE A 66 6.35 0.76 5.24
C PHE A 66 6.81 0.84 6.70
N HIS A 67 8.12 0.99 6.90
CA HIS A 67 8.73 1.10 8.22
C HIS A 67 8.40 2.43 8.93
N GLY A 68 8.45 2.42 10.27
CA GLY A 68 8.40 3.65 11.06
C GLY A 68 9.60 4.57 10.81
N SER A 69 9.48 5.85 11.16
CA SER A 69 10.60 6.80 11.03
C SER A 69 11.85 6.28 11.74
N THR A 70 13.04 6.55 11.17
CA THR A 70 14.36 6.03 11.57
C THR A 70 14.51 4.51 11.45
N GLY A 71 13.55 3.83 10.82
CA GLY A 71 13.57 2.40 10.57
C GLY A 71 14.17 2.01 9.23
N THR A 72 14.06 0.72 8.91
CA THR A 72 14.41 0.12 7.61
C THR A 72 13.35 -0.89 7.21
N GLY A 73 13.22 -1.19 5.92
CA GLY A 73 12.29 -2.19 5.42
C GLY A 73 12.55 -3.56 6.05
N ALA A 74 13.82 -3.96 6.13
CA ALA A 74 14.22 -5.19 6.80
C ALA A 74 13.87 -5.22 8.30
N GLY A 75 13.95 -4.08 8.99
CA GLY A 75 13.54 -3.96 10.39
C GLY A 75 12.03 -4.12 10.57
N MET A 76 11.25 -3.47 9.70
CA MET A 76 9.78 -3.54 9.77
C MET A 76 9.26 -4.94 9.44
N LEU A 77 9.86 -5.61 8.46
CA LEU A 77 9.50 -6.97 8.09
C LEU A 77 9.59 -7.91 9.31
N ARG A 78 10.74 -7.92 9.99
CA ARG A 78 10.95 -8.69 11.22
C ARG A 78 9.98 -8.35 12.35
N ASN A 79 9.68 -7.07 12.54
CA ASN A 79 8.88 -6.62 13.69
C ASN A 79 7.37 -6.77 13.48
N SER A 80 6.92 -6.79 12.22
CA SER A 80 5.49 -6.90 11.89
C SER A 80 4.95 -8.33 11.94
N HIS A 81 5.82 -9.33 11.73
CA HIS A 81 5.43 -10.73 11.52
C HIS A 81 4.42 -10.93 10.38
N LEU A 82 4.40 -10.02 9.39
CA LEU A 82 3.51 -10.15 8.23
C LEU A 82 3.95 -11.24 7.26
N GLU A 83 5.22 -11.70 7.29
CA GLU A 83 5.68 -12.86 6.50
C GLU A 83 4.85 -14.10 6.82
N ASP A 84 4.55 -14.37 8.10
CA ASP A 84 3.72 -15.52 8.49
C ASP A 84 2.29 -15.43 7.92
N THR A 85 1.76 -14.20 7.79
CA THR A 85 0.41 -13.96 7.23
C THR A 85 0.45 -14.07 5.70
N SER A 86 1.53 -13.58 5.09
CA SER A 86 1.83 -13.73 3.66
C SER A 86 1.87 -15.20 3.26
N ASP A 87 2.60 -16.03 4.01
CA ASP A 87 2.69 -17.47 3.79
C ASP A 87 1.34 -18.19 3.92
N ARG A 88 0.48 -17.76 4.85
CA ARG A 88 -0.85 -18.37 5.04
C ARG A 88 -1.86 -18.02 3.96
N HIS A 89 -1.70 -16.85 3.33
CA HIS A 89 -2.73 -16.27 2.47
C HIS A 89 -2.27 -15.93 1.05
N ASP A 90 -1.07 -16.36 0.68
CA ASP A 90 -0.52 -16.27 -0.67
C ASP A 90 -0.53 -14.85 -1.25
N PHE A 91 0.00 -13.87 -0.51
CA PHE A 91 0.29 -12.53 -1.03
C PHE A 91 1.78 -12.23 -1.00
N ILE A 92 2.28 -11.45 -1.95
CA ILE A 92 3.66 -10.96 -1.95
C ILE A 92 3.76 -9.80 -0.96
N LEU A 93 4.78 -9.83 -0.11
CA LEU A 93 5.03 -8.78 0.88
C LEU A 93 6.31 -8.02 0.52
N VAL A 94 6.21 -6.69 0.40
CA VAL A 94 7.33 -5.82 0.04
C VAL A 94 7.57 -4.79 1.12
N ALA A 95 8.77 -4.81 1.70
CA ALA A 95 9.21 -3.85 2.72
C ALA A 95 10.38 -2.99 2.18
N PRO A 96 10.10 -1.81 1.60
CA PRO A 96 11.14 -0.91 1.09
C PRO A 96 11.84 -0.13 2.21
N ASP A 97 13.07 0.33 1.92
CA ASP A 97 13.70 1.42 2.69
C ASP A 97 13.16 2.78 2.21
N GLY A 98 13.06 3.74 3.14
CA GLY A 98 12.71 5.13 2.83
C GLY A 98 13.78 5.88 2.05
N GLY A 99 13.39 6.99 1.43
CA GLY A 99 14.28 7.74 0.54
C GLY A 99 15.27 8.69 1.21
N ILE A 100 15.04 9.06 2.47
CA ILE A 100 15.82 10.09 3.17
C ILE A 100 16.57 9.44 4.34
N PRO A 101 17.91 9.33 4.30
CA PRO A 101 18.68 8.77 5.39
C PRO A 101 18.68 9.70 6.61
N VAL A 102 18.81 9.12 7.80
CA VAL A 102 18.97 9.89 9.05
C VAL A 102 20.26 9.53 9.78
N ASP A 103 20.78 10.49 10.53
CA ASP A 103 21.96 10.29 11.38
C ASP A 103 21.70 9.16 12.40
N GLY A 104 22.67 8.25 12.54
CA GLY A 104 22.53 7.06 13.38
C GLY A 104 21.93 5.84 12.66
N GLY A 105 21.53 6.00 11.39
CA GLY A 105 21.07 4.91 10.51
C GLY A 105 19.55 4.86 10.34
N GLY A 106 19.12 4.16 9.30
CA GLY A 106 17.71 4.08 8.90
C GLY A 106 17.25 5.29 8.07
N PHE A 107 15.94 5.39 7.88
CA PHE A 107 15.35 6.31 6.92
C PHE A 107 14.06 6.97 7.42
N VAL A 108 13.67 8.06 6.76
CA VAL A 108 12.35 8.67 6.84
C VAL A 108 11.72 8.76 5.46
N TRP A 109 10.38 8.83 5.43
CA TRP A 109 9.60 8.97 4.21
C TRP A 109 9.41 10.45 3.86
N ASN A 110 9.54 10.76 2.58
CA ASN A 110 9.22 12.02 1.97
C ASN A 110 7.69 12.16 1.84
N ILE A 111 7.09 12.93 2.76
CA ILE A 111 5.71 13.36 2.68
C ILE A 111 5.72 14.88 2.48
N PRO A 112 5.47 15.38 1.26
CA PRO A 112 5.55 16.80 0.95
C PRO A 112 4.71 17.67 1.88
N GLY A 113 5.34 18.70 2.46
CA GLY A 113 4.67 19.68 3.33
C GLY A 113 4.46 19.22 4.78
N VAL A 114 4.91 18.02 5.15
CA VAL A 114 4.90 17.51 6.53
C VAL A 114 6.34 17.40 7.02
N PRO A 115 6.69 17.91 8.21
CA PRO A 115 8.03 17.73 8.75
C PRO A 115 8.30 16.24 9.01
N THR A 116 9.53 15.80 8.87
CA THR A 116 9.94 14.46 9.33
C THR A 116 10.21 14.50 10.84
N VAL A 117 10.58 13.36 11.44
CA VAL A 117 11.00 13.31 12.85
C VAL A 117 12.31 14.06 13.11
N THR A 118 13.06 14.45 12.07
CA THR A 118 14.25 15.31 12.19
C THR A 118 13.89 16.80 12.22
N GLY A 119 12.61 17.13 12.08
CA GLY A 119 12.09 18.50 12.09
C GLY A 119 12.14 19.21 10.72
N GLN A 120 12.75 18.60 9.71
CA GLN A 120 12.82 19.17 8.36
C GLN A 120 11.64 18.73 7.50
N ILE A 121 11.08 19.66 6.73
CA ILE A 121 10.09 19.33 5.69
C ILE A 121 10.85 18.86 4.45
N PRO A 122 10.56 17.68 3.90
CA PRO A 122 11.16 17.23 2.65
C PRO A 122 10.94 18.23 1.51
N THR A 123 11.96 18.40 0.70
CA THR A 123 12.03 19.30 -0.45
C THR A 123 11.98 18.52 -1.76
N LYS A 124 11.93 19.23 -2.89
CA LYS A 124 12.01 18.63 -4.23
C LYS A 124 13.37 17.95 -4.53
N ASP A 125 14.40 18.28 -3.75
CA ASP A 125 15.75 17.74 -3.93
C ASP A 125 15.95 16.47 -3.11
N ASP A 126 15.02 16.18 -2.19
CA ASP A 126 14.95 14.90 -1.48
C ASP A 126 14.34 13.82 -2.38
N ALA A 127 14.63 12.57 -2.04
CA ALA A 127 14.20 11.45 -2.85
C ALA A 127 12.66 11.30 -2.85
N ASP A 128 12.08 11.03 -4.01
CA ASP A 128 10.62 10.89 -4.17
C ASP A 128 10.17 9.47 -3.84
N ASP A 129 9.54 9.31 -2.67
CA ASP A 129 9.04 8.01 -2.20
C ASP A 129 7.77 7.55 -2.94
N VAL A 130 6.93 8.47 -3.44
CA VAL A 130 5.74 8.11 -4.23
C VAL A 130 6.18 7.55 -5.59
N ALA A 131 7.08 8.25 -6.28
CA ALA A 131 7.62 7.81 -7.57
C ALA A 131 8.39 6.48 -7.44
N PHE A 132 9.11 6.28 -6.33
CA PHE A 132 9.78 5.00 -6.06
C PHE A 132 8.78 3.85 -5.88
N VAL A 133 7.71 4.05 -5.10
CA VAL A 133 6.68 3.01 -4.89
C VAL A 133 5.96 2.67 -6.21
N GLY A 134 5.61 3.67 -7.02
CA GLY A 134 5.02 3.45 -8.35
C GLY A 134 5.93 2.62 -9.26
N GLN A 135 7.24 2.94 -9.30
CA GLN A 135 8.23 2.17 -10.05
C GLN A 135 8.39 0.73 -9.53
N ALA A 136 8.33 0.53 -8.22
CA ALA A 136 8.37 -0.80 -7.63
C ALA A 136 7.14 -1.63 -8.03
N ILE A 137 5.93 -1.04 -7.99
CA ILE A 137 4.70 -1.69 -8.47
C ILE A 137 4.84 -2.09 -9.94
N ASP A 138 5.23 -1.15 -10.80
CA ASP A 138 5.38 -1.38 -12.24
C ASP A 138 6.41 -2.48 -12.54
N TRP A 139 7.53 -2.48 -11.81
CA TRP A 139 8.55 -3.51 -11.94
C TRP A 139 8.03 -4.89 -11.54
N LEU A 140 7.36 -5.01 -10.38
CA LEU A 140 6.82 -6.27 -9.86
C LEU A 140 5.71 -6.85 -10.77
N VAL A 141 4.83 -5.99 -11.28
CA VAL A 141 3.80 -6.36 -12.26
C VAL A 141 4.47 -6.82 -13.57
N GLY A 142 5.50 -6.11 -14.02
CA GLY A 142 6.29 -6.49 -15.20
C GLY A 142 7.04 -7.83 -15.06
N GLN A 143 7.33 -8.29 -13.83
CA GLN A 143 7.87 -9.64 -13.58
C GLN A 143 6.82 -10.75 -13.65
N GLY A 144 5.54 -10.42 -13.90
CA GLY A 144 4.44 -11.39 -13.95
C GLY A 144 4.02 -11.93 -12.58
N CYS A 145 4.51 -11.34 -11.49
CA CYS A 145 4.29 -11.83 -10.12
C CYS A 145 3.04 -11.27 -9.46
N VAL A 146 2.57 -10.10 -9.89
CA VAL A 146 1.56 -9.32 -9.15
C VAL A 146 0.30 -9.13 -9.97
N ASP A 147 -0.84 -9.40 -9.35
CA ASP A 147 -2.15 -8.95 -9.83
C ASP A 147 -2.29 -7.46 -9.54
N ALA A 148 -2.19 -6.62 -10.57
CA ALA A 148 -2.24 -5.16 -10.46
C ALA A 148 -3.58 -4.62 -9.91
N SER A 149 -4.65 -5.44 -9.91
CA SER A 149 -5.92 -5.08 -9.28
C SER A 149 -5.92 -5.27 -7.75
N ARG A 150 -4.91 -5.96 -7.20
CA ARG A 150 -4.79 -6.34 -5.78
C ARG A 150 -3.48 -5.85 -5.16
N VAL A 151 -3.23 -4.54 -5.26
CA VAL A 151 -2.10 -3.87 -4.61
C VAL A 151 -2.59 -3.09 -3.40
N TYR A 152 -1.92 -3.27 -2.26
CA TYR A 152 -2.30 -2.71 -0.98
C TYR A 152 -1.11 -2.04 -0.30
N ALA A 153 -1.37 -1.17 0.66
CA ALA A 153 -0.34 -0.50 1.46
C ALA A 153 -0.66 -0.57 2.95
N THR A 154 0.35 -0.83 3.77
CA THR A 154 0.32 -0.77 5.23
C THR A 154 1.64 -0.24 5.75
N GLY A 155 1.67 0.22 7.00
CA GLY A 155 2.92 0.65 7.60
C GLY A 155 2.75 1.24 8.98
N LEU A 156 3.84 1.26 9.73
CA LEU A 156 3.89 1.75 11.11
C LEU A 156 4.26 3.23 11.15
N SER A 157 3.54 4.05 11.93
CA SER A 157 3.95 5.41 12.29
C SER A 157 4.27 6.28 11.07
N GLY A 158 5.55 6.60 10.82
CA GLY A 158 5.99 7.27 9.59
C GLY A 158 5.58 6.52 8.31
N GLY A 159 5.66 5.20 8.31
CA GLY A 159 5.16 4.35 7.23
C GLY A 159 3.63 4.30 7.16
N GLY A 160 2.93 4.46 8.29
CA GLY A 160 1.48 4.63 8.31
C GLY A 160 1.05 5.96 7.70
N ARG A 161 1.82 7.03 7.96
CA ARG A 161 1.64 8.33 7.28
C ARG A 161 1.92 8.22 5.79
N MET A 162 2.97 7.49 5.39
CA MET A 162 3.26 7.25 3.97
C MET A 162 2.15 6.43 3.29
N THR A 163 1.62 5.41 3.99
CA THR A 163 0.45 4.62 3.54
C THR A 163 -0.77 5.53 3.29
N SER A 164 -1.04 6.42 4.24
CA SER A 164 -2.12 7.41 4.10
C SER A 164 -1.89 8.38 2.93
N TRP A 165 -0.65 8.83 2.76
CA TRP A 165 -0.26 9.74 1.68
C TRP A 165 -0.43 9.10 0.30
N LEU A 166 0.01 7.84 0.13
CA LEU A 166 -0.22 7.07 -1.11
C LEU A 166 -1.71 6.96 -1.43
N GLY A 167 -2.54 6.68 -0.43
CA GLY A 167 -3.99 6.69 -0.59
C GLY A 167 -4.54 8.04 -1.07
N CYS A 168 -3.92 9.15 -0.69
CA CYS A 168 -4.35 10.50 -1.06
C CYS A 168 -3.93 10.92 -2.48
N VAL A 169 -2.75 10.49 -2.95
CA VAL A 169 -2.12 11.03 -4.17
C VAL A 169 -1.90 10.01 -5.29
N ASP A 170 -2.00 8.72 -4.98
CA ASP A 170 -1.74 7.60 -5.92
C ASP A 170 -2.85 6.53 -5.79
N ALA A 171 -4.08 6.97 -5.52
CA ALA A 171 -5.23 6.11 -5.23
C ALA A 171 -5.58 5.14 -6.37
N ASP A 172 -5.19 5.46 -7.59
CA ASP A 172 -5.29 4.61 -8.77
C ASP A 172 -4.24 3.50 -8.81
N ARG A 173 -3.40 3.34 -7.79
CA ARG A 173 -2.50 2.20 -7.70
C ARG A 173 -2.82 1.24 -6.57
N PHE A 174 -3.68 1.64 -5.63
CA PHE A 174 -4.03 0.83 -4.46
C PHE A 174 -5.52 0.44 -4.47
N ALA A 175 -5.79 -0.81 -4.09
CA ALA A 175 -7.13 -1.34 -3.91
C ALA A 175 -7.70 -0.98 -2.53
N ALA A 176 -6.85 -0.93 -1.50
CA ALA A 176 -7.18 -0.53 -0.13
C ALA A 176 -5.89 -0.20 0.65
N ILE A 177 -6.01 0.54 1.74
CA ILE A 177 -4.88 0.88 2.63
C ILE A 177 -5.15 0.51 4.10
N ALA A 178 -4.07 0.22 4.83
CA ALA A 178 -4.09 -0.21 6.22
C ALA A 178 -3.10 0.53 7.15
N PRO A 179 -3.19 1.85 7.39
CA PRO A 179 -2.24 2.57 8.24
C PRO A 179 -2.21 2.07 9.70
N VAL A 180 -1.03 1.83 10.26
CA VAL A 180 -0.84 1.46 11.68
C VAL A 180 -0.19 2.63 12.42
N VAL A 181 -0.86 3.13 13.47
CA VAL A 181 -0.53 4.34 14.25
C VAL A 181 -0.10 5.50 13.36
N GLY A 182 -0.80 5.71 12.24
CA GLY A 182 -0.36 6.64 11.21
C GLY A 182 -1.45 7.13 10.26
N LEU A 183 -2.73 6.93 10.58
CA LEU A 183 -3.84 7.37 9.73
C LEU A 183 -3.84 8.90 9.59
N ARG A 184 -3.83 9.36 8.34
CA ARG A 184 -3.96 10.75 7.93
C ARG A 184 -4.85 10.83 6.68
N ALA A 185 -5.43 11.99 6.41
CA ALA A 185 -6.26 12.27 5.24
C ALA A 185 -5.87 13.63 4.64
N GLY A 186 -4.57 13.79 4.36
CA GLY A 186 -3.92 15.04 3.97
C GLY A 186 -3.05 15.65 5.07
N ASN A 187 -2.37 16.74 4.74
CA ASN A 187 -1.54 17.50 5.66
C ASN A 187 -2.42 18.27 6.65
N PRO A 188 -1.88 18.67 7.82
CA PRO A 188 -2.52 19.67 8.66
C PRO A 188 -2.71 20.99 7.89
N LEU A 189 -3.90 21.59 7.99
CA LEU A 189 -4.17 22.89 7.39
C LEU A 189 -3.32 23.97 8.07
N LYS A 190 -2.63 24.82 7.29
CA LYS A 190 -1.70 25.82 7.86
C LYS A 190 -2.36 26.82 8.80
N SER A 191 -3.60 27.21 8.51
CA SER A 191 -4.37 28.17 9.33
C SER A 191 -5.01 27.52 10.55
N ASP A 192 -5.20 26.20 10.53
CA ASP A 192 -5.77 25.42 11.63
C ASP A 192 -5.21 23.98 11.58
N PRO A 193 -4.07 23.72 12.24
CA PRO A 193 -3.42 22.41 12.19
C PRO A 193 -4.27 21.26 12.76
N GLN A 194 -5.37 21.57 13.46
CA GLN A 194 -6.33 20.58 13.96
C GLN A 194 -7.32 20.11 12.88
N THR A 195 -7.26 20.67 11.69
CA THR A 195 -8.09 20.30 10.54
C THR A 195 -7.24 19.69 9.41
N PRO A 196 -7.65 18.57 8.78
CA PRO A 196 -7.02 18.06 7.57
C PRO A 196 -7.21 19.01 6.38
N ASP A 197 -6.14 19.32 5.66
CA ASP A 197 -6.17 20.20 4.48
C ASP A 197 -6.74 19.47 3.25
N PRO A 198 -7.95 19.81 2.77
CA PRO A 198 -8.56 19.17 1.61
C PRO A 198 -7.78 19.42 0.30
N ALA A 199 -6.88 20.41 0.25
CA ALA A 199 -6.05 20.67 -0.91
C ALA A 199 -5.00 19.58 -1.14
N THR A 200 -4.64 18.84 -0.09
CA THR A 200 -3.51 17.90 -0.08
C THR A 200 -3.91 16.43 -0.15
N CYS A 201 -5.21 16.12 -0.08
CA CYS A 201 -5.71 14.75 -0.24
C CYS A 201 -6.90 14.72 -1.18
N LYS A 202 -6.65 14.21 -2.40
CA LYS A 202 -7.60 14.19 -3.52
C LYS A 202 -7.48 12.86 -4.26
N PRO A 203 -7.87 11.74 -3.63
CA PRO A 203 -7.81 10.43 -4.27
C PRO A 203 -8.67 10.44 -5.55
N SER A 204 -8.16 9.81 -6.61
CA SER A 204 -8.85 9.69 -7.91
C SER A 204 -10.08 8.78 -7.86
N ARG A 205 -10.22 7.96 -6.81
CA ARG A 205 -11.32 7.02 -6.55
C ARG A 205 -11.57 6.89 -5.05
N PRO A 206 -12.75 6.40 -4.60
CA PRO A 206 -12.94 5.99 -3.22
C PRO A 206 -11.87 4.97 -2.79
N MET A 207 -11.32 5.14 -1.59
CA MET A 207 -10.22 4.34 -1.06
C MET A 207 -10.67 3.61 0.21
N PRO A 208 -10.88 2.28 0.19
CA PRO A 208 -11.17 1.53 1.41
C PRO A 208 -10.02 1.67 2.43
N VAL A 209 -10.37 1.94 3.69
CA VAL A 209 -9.39 2.16 4.76
C VAL A 209 -9.73 1.31 5.97
N ILE A 210 -8.78 0.52 6.43
CA ILE A 210 -8.73 0.06 7.82
C ILE A 210 -7.55 0.73 8.49
N SER A 211 -7.63 1.12 9.75
CA SER A 211 -6.50 1.71 10.46
C SER A 211 -6.41 1.13 11.85
N PHE A 212 -5.20 1.14 12.41
CA PHE A 212 -4.92 0.54 13.71
C PHE A 212 -4.29 1.58 14.61
N ALA A 213 -4.77 1.72 15.84
CA ALA A 213 -4.22 2.66 16.81
C ALA A 213 -4.29 2.13 18.24
N GLY A 214 -3.55 2.78 19.13
CA GLY A 214 -3.57 2.53 20.57
C GLY A 214 -3.95 3.80 21.33
N ASP A 215 -4.82 3.68 22.33
CA ASP A 215 -5.31 4.84 23.11
C ASP A 215 -4.28 5.38 24.13
N LYS A 216 -3.14 4.71 24.29
CA LYS A 216 -1.97 5.15 25.08
C LYS A 216 -0.75 5.46 24.21
N ASP A 217 -0.93 5.62 22.90
CA ASP A 217 0.12 6.13 22.02
C ASP A 217 0.40 7.61 22.34
N THR A 218 1.59 7.91 22.87
CA THR A 218 2.02 9.29 23.17
C THR A 218 2.82 9.94 22.04
N THR A 219 3.17 9.19 21.00
CA THR A 219 3.91 9.70 19.84
C THR A 219 2.95 10.19 18.76
N ASN A 220 1.94 9.37 18.45
CA ASN A 220 0.86 9.70 17.54
C ASN A 220 -0.50 9.55 18.27
N PRO A 221 -0.84 10.43 19.24
CA PRO A 221 -2.09 10.30 20.00
C PRO A 221 -3.34 10.35 19.12
N ILE A 222 -4.34 9.52 19.44
CA ILE A 222 -5.65 9.52 18.78
C ILE A 222 -6.28 10.92 18.83
N GLU A 223 -6.12 11.62 19.95
CA GLU A 223 -6.61 12.98 20.19
C GLU A 223 -5.83 14.09 19.46
N GLY A 224 -4.83 13.73 18.64
CA GLY A 224 -3.98 14.73 17.98
C GLY A 224 -3.09 15.47 18.98
N GLY A 225 -2.71 16.71 18.64
CA GLY A 225 -1.89 17.58 19.48
C GLY A 225 -0.45 17.11 19.69
N GLY A 226 0.05 16.24 18.81
CA GLY A 226 1.40 15.70 18.88
C GLY A 226 2.47 16.63 18.29
N SER A 227 3.56 16.01 17.83
CA SER A 227 4.68 16.71 17.16
C SER A 227 4.23 17.38 15.85
N GLY A 228 5.07 18.21 15.22
CA GLY A 228 4.71 18.95 13.99
C GLY A 228 4.20 18.08 12.82
N TYR A 229 4.53 16.80 12.81
CA TYR A 229 4.05 15.80 11.83
C TYR A 229 2.76 15.09 12.22
N TRP A 230 2.19 15.43 13.39
CA TRP A 230 1.03 14.79 14.00
C TRP A 230 0.16 15.83 14.73
N GLN A 231 -0.74 16.51 14.02
CA GLN A 231 -1.50 17.64 14.55
C GLN A 231 -2.97 17.30 14.82
N TYR A 232 -3.80 17.13 13.78
CA TYR A 232 -5.21 16.77 13.96
C TYR A 232 -5.41 15.34 14.49
N THR A 233 -6.62 15.05 14.99
CA THR A 233 -7.02 13.77 15.59
C THR A 233 -7.13 12.63 14.57
N MET A 234 -7.01 11.38 15.01
CA MET A 234 -7.32 10.23 14.15
C MET A 234 -8.78 10.26 13.70
N HIS A 235 -9.70 10.63 14.58
CA HIS A 235 -11.12 10.75 14.25
C HIS A 235 -11.38 11.77 13.12
N ALA A 236 -10.67 12.91 13.11
CA ALA A 236 -10.76 13.87 12.00
C ALA A 236 -10.25 13.28 10.67
N ALA A 237 -9.24 12.40 10.72
CA ALA A 237 -8.79 11.65 9.55
C ALA A 237 -9.86 10.69 9.03
N GLU A 238 -10.47 9.91 9.93
CA GLU A 238 -11.53 8.93 9.58
C GLU A 238 -12.75 9.61 8.98
N GLN A 239 -13.22 10.70 9.60
CA GLN A 239 -14.32 11.51 9.06
C GLN A 239 -13.98 12.05 7.66
N ARG A 240 -12.74 12.50 7.45
CA ARG A 240 -12.32 13.00 6.15
C ARG A 240 -12.27 11.89 5.09
N TRP A 241 -11.76 10.71 5.42
CA TRP A 241 -11.84 9.54 4.54
C TRP A 241 -13.28 9.15 4.24
N ALA A 242 -14.16 9.17 5.25
CA ALA A 242 -15.57 8.87 5.06
C ALA A 242 -16.25 9.87 4.09
N GLN A 243 -15.92 11.15 4.19
CA GLN A 243 -16.36 12.17 3.24
C GLN A 243 -15.81 11.93 1.83
N LEU A 244 -14.51 11.63 1.70
CA LEU A 244 -13.86 11.32 0.42
C LEU A 244 -14.50 10.09 -0.25
N ASN A 245 -14.85 9.09 0.54
CA ASN A 245 -15.48 7.85 0.07
C ASN A 245 -17.00 7.99 -0.12
N GLY A 246 -17.62 9.07 0.35
CA GLY A 246 -19.06 9.33 0.22
C GLY A 246 -19.91 8.43 1.10
N CYS A 247 -19.44 8.13 2.32
CA CYS A 247 -20.18 7.35 3.30
C CYS A 247 -21.45 8.06 3.74
N THR A 248 -22.53 7.29 3.92
CA THR A 248 -23.88 7.83 4.19
C THR A 248 -24.46 7.35 5.50
N ALA A 249 -23.99 6.21 6.04
CA ALA A 249 -24.45 5.71 7.32
C ALA A 249 -23.85 6.51 8.48
N ALA A 250 -24.57 6.56 9.60
CA ALA A 250 -24.01 7.08 10.85
C ALA A 250 -22.84 6.19 11.30
N PRO A 251 -21.76 6.78 11.86
CA PRO A 251 -20.65 6.00 12.36
C PRO A 251 -21.10 5.12 13.52
N THR A 252 -20.52 3.92 13.62
CA THR A 252 -20.82 2.95 14.68
C THR A 252 -19.55 2.60 15.43
N THR A 253 -19.69 2.30 16.73
CA THR A 253 -18.60 1.78 17.56
C THR A 253 -18.97 0.41 18.07
N GLN A 254 -18.08 -0.57 17.90
CA GLN A 254 -18.33 -1.95 18.35
C GLN A 254 -17.08 -2.58 18.95
N TRP A 255 -17.24 -3.32 20.04
CA TRP A 255 -16.17 -4.16 20.58
C TRP A 255 -16.06 -5.43 19.75
N VAL A 256 -14.87 -5.70 19.21
CA VAL A 256 -14.62 -6.88 18.37
C VAL A 256 -13.77 -7.94 19.07
N ALA A 257 -13.09 -7.54 20.14
CA ALA A 257 -12.44 -8.44 21.08
C ALA A 257 -12.32 -7.77 22.46
N THR A 258 -11.87 -8.52 23.46
CA THR A 258 -11.52 -7.92 24.76
C THR A 258 -10.42 -6.90 24.57
N GLY A 259 -10.67 -5.64 24.96
CA GLY A 259 -9.68 -4.57 24.83
C GLY A 259 -9.51 -4.01 23.40
N VAL A 260 -10.34 -4.42 22.43
CA VAL A 260 -10.28 -3.91 21.06
C VAL A 260 -11.67 -3.52 20.57
N TYR A 261 -11.81 -2.27 20.13
CA TYR A 261 -13.04 -1.77 19.52
C TYR A 261 -12.78 -1.19 18.13
N GLU A 262 -13.83 -1.13 17.31
CA GLU A 262 -13.80 -0.55 15.98
C GLU A 262 -14.80 0.59 15.85
N GLU A 263 -14.34 1.72 15.33
CA GLU A 263 -15.16 2.82 14.81
C GLU A 263 -15.32 2.62 13.29
N ARG A 264 -16.56 2.60 12.79
CA ARG A 264 -16.87 2.30 11.39
C ARG A 264 -17.75 3.34 10.74
N TYR A 265 -17.32 3.82 9.58
CA TYR A 265 -18.12 4.58 8.62
C TYR A 265 -18.43 3.68 7.43
N SER A 266 -19.71 3.50 7.14
CA SER A 266 -20.19 2.54 6.14
C SER A 266 -21.20 3.14 5.16
N GLY A 267 -21.61 2.34 4.18
CA GLY A 267 -22.48 2.81 3.10
C GLY A 267 -21.75 3.79 2.20
N CYS A 268 -20.45 3.56 2.00
CA CYS A 268 -19.58 4.36 1.17
C CYS A 268 -19.63 3.87 -0.28
N ARG A 269 -19.21 4.74 -1.22
CA ARG A 269 -19.15 4.38 -2.64
C ARG A 269 -18.17 3.24 -2.85
N ASP A 270 -18.51 2.34 -3.77
CA ASP A 270 -17.68 1.20 -4.17
C ASP A 270 -17.23 0.28 -3.02
N GLY A 271 -17.99 0.27 -1.91
CA GLY A 271 -17.65 -0.48 -0.71
C GLY A 271 -16.39 0.03 0.00
N ALA A 272 -16.00 1.29 -0.23
CA ALA A 272 -14.84 1.95 0.38
C ALA A 272 -15.14 2.40 1.81
N ASP A 273 -15.54 1.46 2.66
CA ASP A 273 -15.80 1.71 4.07
C ASP A 273 -14.51 2.11 4.80
N VAL A 274 -14.66 2.87 5.88
CA VAL A 274 -13.56 3.38 6.71
C VAL A 274 -13.70 2.80 8.10
N THR A 275 -12.67 2.09 8.56
CA THR A 275 -12.64 1.45 9.87
C THR A 275 -11.42 1.92 10.65
N GLY A 276 -11.62 2.45 11.85
CA GLY A 276 -10.58 2.60 12.88
C GLY A 276 -10.68 1.44 13.86
N ARG A 277 -9.60 0.68 14.04
CA ARG A 277 -9.49 -0.39 15.05
C ARG A 277 -8.54 0.05 16.15
N ILE A 278 -9.07 0.20 17.36
CA ILE A 278 -8.37 0.78 18.50
C ILE A 278 -8.14 -0.29 19.55
N THR A 279 -6.88 -0.41 19.97
CA THR A 279 -6.45 -1.26 21.09
C THR A 279 -6.37 -0.44 22.37
N VAL A 280 -7.19 -0.78 23.36
CA VAL A 280 -7.16 -0.17 24.69
C VAL A 280 -5.90 -0.58 25.43
N GLY A 281 -5.19 0.40 26.00
CA GLY A 281 -3.85 0.25 26.55
C GLY A 281 -2.74 0.18 25.50
N GLY A 282 -3.07 0.20 24.20
CA GLY A 282 -2.10 0.12 23.11
C GLY A 282 -1.21 1.36 23.04
N THR A 283 0.07 1.17 22.76
CA THR A 283 1.09 2.24 22.69
C THR A 283 1.66 2.36 21.27
N HIS A 284 2.76 3.11 21.08
CA HIS A 284 3.35 3.36 19.76
C HIS A 284 4.13 2.16 19.19
N THR A 285 3.44 1.07 18.89
CA THR A 285 4.02 -0.18 18.38
C THR A 285 3.25 -0.70 17.17
N TRP A 286 3.71 -1.81 16.58
CA TRP A 286 2.88 -2.57 15.66
C TRP A 286 1.72 -3.19 16.44
N LEU A 287 0.55 -2.56 16.35
CA LEU A 287 -0.70 -2.97 17.01
C LEU A 287 -1.67 -3.70 16.07
N ALA A 288 -1.28 -3.88 14.81
CA ALA A 288 -2.16 -4.49 13.84
C ALA A 288 -2.39 -5.97 14.15
N ASP A 289 -3.66 -6.35 14.16
CA ASP A 289 -4.05 -7.73 13.91
C ASP A 289 -3.85 -8.00 12.40
N ASN A 290 -2.77 -8.71 12.06
CA ASN A 290 -2.39 -8.98 10.69
C ASN A 290 -3.45 -9.80 9.93
N GLU A 291 -4.14 -10.73 10.61
CA GLU A 291 -5.18 -11.56 10.01
C GLU A 291 -6.40 -10.71 9.66
N ALA A 292 -6.81 -9.85 10.58
CA ALA A 292 -7.93 -8.98 10.36
C ALA A 292 -7.61 -7.84 9.38
N MET A 293 -6.35 -7.38 9.32
CA MET A 293 -5.86 -6.49 8.25
C MET A 293 -5.99 -7.17 6.88
N TRP A 294 -5.47 -8.39 6.75
CA TRP A 294 -5.53 -9.11 5.48
C TRP A 294 -6.96 -9.45 5.07
N THR A 295 -7.80 -9.86 6.02
CA THR A 295 -9.23 -10.13 5.79
C THR A 295 -9.93 -8.91 5.22
N PHE A 296 -9.61 -7.70 5.70
CA PHE A 296 -10.14 -6.46 5.13
C PHE A 296 -9.57 -6.19 3.73
N LEU A 297 -8.24 -6.14 3.58
CA LEU A 297 -7.59 -5.76 2.34
C LEU A 297 -7.98 -6.68 1.16
N SER A 298 -7.99 -7.99 1.39
CA SER A 298 -8.26 -9.00 0.36
C SER A 298 -9.67 -8.97 -0.23
N GLN A 299 -10.62 -8.30 0.42
CA GLN A 299 -11.98 -8.09 -0.11
C GLN A 299 -12.02 -7.04 -1.23
N HIS A 300 -10.99 -6.21 -1.35
CA HIS A 300 -10.97 -5.09 -2.27
C HIS A 300 -10.12 -5.37 -3.50
N ARG A 301 -10.65 -4.96 -4.66
CA ARG A 301 -9.95 -4.94 -5.95
C ARG A 301 -10.15 -3.59 -6.60
N ARG A 302 -9.15 -3.10 -7.32
CA ARG A 302 -9.35 -1.98 -8.25
C ARG A 302 -10.22 -2.48 -9.41
N GLN A 303 -11.21 -1.67 -9.82
CA GLN A 303 -11.92 -1.89 -11.08
C GLN A 303 -11.23 -1.03 -12.14
N ASP A 304 -10.97 -1.62 -13.30
CA ASP A 304 -10.36 -0.94 -14.45
C ASP A 304 -11.31 0.07 -15.09
#